data_AF-A0A1E4SF65-F1
#
_entry.id   AF-A0A1E4SF65-F1
#
_cell.length_a   1.000
_cell.length_b   1.000
_cell.length_c   1.000
_cell.angle_alpha   90.00
_cell.angle_beta   90.00
_cell.angle_gamma   90.00
#
_symmetry.space_group_name_H-M   'P 1'
#
loop_
_entity.id
_entity.type
_entity.pdbx_description
1 polymer ?
#
loop_
_entity_poly.entity_id
_entity_poly.type
_entity_poly.pdbx_seq_one_letter_code
_entity_poly.pdbx_strand_id
1 'polypeptide(L)'
;MIPNHVLVLGAPRTGKVRVAEYIVSRSDRPDEKIDRPLDTHSGIIVKTDLNTKYYTTKLNLLIDEFPDERSVSVLEADALSALRNWYSEFISDEYEEIREVLEGLIFCIDPKTLHAHIEESLKVVEQIRDSIEDGFVCILATSERDEEELEDLVISFGFEFVNFSQLGKNEFHESIGKDRVLEILQSHEWTNRVLVHDYEQNKRDKADEMTRGLLDDREDNHNDMDLDEIFGKLRLAKDNVQNVAPEKREEYVNKIIEEVMDFL
;
A
#
# COMPACT_ATOMS: atom_id res chain seq x y z
N MET A 1 -17.94 4.24 12.51
CA MET A 1 -16.47 4.30 12.38
C MET A 1 -16.09 5.76 12.45
N ILE A 2 -15.24 6.10 13.42
CA ILE A 2 -14.69 7.45 13.56
C ILE A 2 -13.75 7.66 12.36
N PRO A 3 -13.87 8.77 11.61
CA PRO A 3 -12.98 9.04 10.49
C PRO A 3 -11.62 9.51 10.97
N ASN A 4 -10.57 9.12 10.27
CA ASN A 4 -9.24 9.72 10.42
C ASN A 4 -9.16 10.99 9.59
N HIS A 5 -8.23 11.88 9.93
CA HIS A 5 -8.12 13.19 9.29
C HIS A 5 -6.73 13.40 8.67
N VAL A 6 -6.71 13.91 7.43
CA VAL A 6 -5.49 14.35 6.74
C VAL A 6 -5.67 15.79 6.31
N LEU A 7 -4.69 16.62 6.63
CA LEU A 7 -4.64 18.00 6.19
C LEU A 7 -3.97 18.09 4.81
N VAL A 8 -4.61 18.77 3.86
CA VAL A 8 -4.07 19.10 2.54
C VAL A 8 -3.88 20.62 2.48
N LEU A 9 -2.65 21.06 2.73
CA LEU A 9 -2.29 22.47 2.89
C LEU A 9 -1.44 22.94 1.71
N GLY A 10 -1.55 24.20 1.31
CA GLY A 10 -0.75 24.73 0.21
C GLY A 10 -1.23 26.09 -0.29
N ALA A 11 -0.38 26.78 -1.05
CA ALA A 11 -0.73 28.07 -1.65
C ALA A 11 -1.83 27.95 -2.73
N PRO A 12 -2.46 29.07 -3.14
CA PRO A 12 -3.39 29.05 -4.27
C PRO A 12 -2.77 28.42 -5.51
N ARG A 13 -3.55 27.60 -6.23
CA ARG A 13 -3.17 26.95 -7.51
C ARG A 13 -2.07 25.88 -7.45
N THR A 14 -1.70 25.37 -6.26
CA THR A 14 -0.72 24.27 -6.12
C THR A 14 -1.28 22.86 -6.36
N GLY A 15 -2.58 22.74 -6.68
CA GLY A 15 -3.20 21.46 -7.04
C GLY A 15 -3.91 20.70 -5.91
N LYS A 16 -4.02 21.27 -4.71
CA LYS A 16 -4.69 20.67 -3.52
C LYS A 16 -5.99 19.91 -3.83
N VAL A 17 -6.96 20.59 -4.45
CA VAL A 17 -8.26 19.99 -4.79
C VAL A 17 -8.11 18.83 -5.78
N ARG A 18 -7.18 18.92 -6.73
CA ARG A 18 -6.93 17.85 -7.70
C ARG A 18 -6.40 16.58 -7.03
N VAL A 19 -5.59 16.73 -5.98
CA VAL A 19 -5.09 15.61 -5.18
C VAL A 19 -6.25 14.95 -4.44
N ALA A 20 -7.09 15.75 -3.78
CA ALA A 20 -8.28 15.23 -3.09
C ALA A 20 -9.24 14.51 -4.05
N GLU A 21 -9.52 15.09 -5.23
CA GLU A 21 -10.34 14.44 -6.26
C GLU A 21 -9.75 13.12 -6.73
N TYR A 22 -8.43 13.05 -6.87
CA TYR A 22 -7.78 11.80 -7.25
C TYR A 22 -7.97 10.71 -6.19
N ILE A 23 -7.79 11.06 -4.91
CA ILE A 23 -8.01 10.13 -3.79
C ILE A 23 -9.48 9.66 -3.76
N VAL A 24 -10.43 10.58 -3.92
CA VAL A 24 -11.87 10.25 -3.97
C VAL A 24 -12.22 9.38 -5.18
N SER A 25 -11.63 9.64 -6.35
CA SER A 25 -11.90 8.86 -7.57
C SER A 25 -11.50 7.38 -7.46
N ARG A 26 -10.64 7.05 -6.49
CA ARG A 26 -10.14 5.70 -6.20
C ARG A 26 -10.82 5.05 -4.99
N SER A 27 -11.75 5.76 -4.36
CA SER A 27 -12.60 5.27 -3.28
C SER A 27 -13.89 4.65 -3.80
N ASP A 28 -14.75 4.18 -2.89
CA ASP A 28 -16.09 3.69 -3.21
C ASP A 28 -17.05 4.78 -3.72
N ARG A 29 -16.59 6.05 -3.79
CA ARG A 29 -17.40 7.20 -4.22
C ARG A 29 -16.76 7.98 -5.38
N PRO A 30 -16.55 7.34 -6.55
CA PRO A 30 -15.83 7.97 -7.65
C PRO A 30 -16.54 9.18 -8.28
N ASP A 31 -17.86 9.31 -8.09
CA ASP A 31 -18.68 10.37 -8.70
C ASP A 31 -18.90 11.59 -7.78
N GLU A 32 -18.37 11.58 -6.54
CA GLU A 32 -18.52 12.69 -5.60
C GLU A 32 -17.67 13.89 -6.07
N LYS A 33 -18.34 14.89 -6.66
CA LYS A 33 -17.69 16.12 -7.10
C LYS A 33 -17.44 17.01 -5.90
N ILE A 34 -16.18 17.38 -5.71
CA ILE A 34 -15.77 18.37 -4.72
C ILE A 34 -16.22 19.74 -5.23
N ASP A 35 -17.01 20.46 -4.43
CA ASP A 35 -17.36 21.83 -4.76
C ASP A 35 -16.08 22.67 -4.80
N ARG A 36 -15.92 23.48 -5.85
CA ARG A 36 -14.70 24.27 -6.09
C ARG A 36 -15.05 25.74 -6.01
N PRO A 37 -15.18 26.32 -4.80
CA PRO A 37 -15.40 27.74 -4.65
C PRO A 37 -14.31 28.53 -5.39
N LEU A 38 -14.74 29.54 -6.13
CA LEU A 38 -13.84 30.39 -6.91
C LEU A 38 -12.92 31.23 -6.01
N ASP A 39 -13.42 31.58 -4.83
CA ASP A 39 -12.81 32.58 -3.95
C ASP A 39 -11.69 32.01 -3.08
N THR A 40 -11.92 30.90 -2.38
CA THR A 40 -10.91 30.21 -1.54
C THR A 40 -11.20 28.71 -1.48
N HIS A 41 -10.18 27.88 -1.24
CA HIS A 41 -10.36 26.45 -0.94
C HIS A 41 -10.20 26.12 0.55
N SER A 42 -10.06 27.14 1.40
CA SER A 42 -9.92 26.97 2.85
C SER A 42 -11.19 26.40 3.48
N GLY A 43 -11.02 25.45 4.41
CA GLY A 43 -12.11 24.83 5.15
C GLY A 43 -12.95 23.80 4.38
N ILE A 44 -12.52 23.35 3.19
CA ILE A 44 -13.23 22.29 2.46
C ILE A 44 -12.94 20.93 3.13
N ILE A 45 -13.99 20.21 3.51
CA ILE A 45 -13.88 18.86 4.07
C ILE A 45 -14.42 17.85 3.08
N VAL A 46 -13.54 16.96 2.63
CA VAL A 46 -13.86 15.91 1.65
C VAL A 46 -13.90 14.57 2.36
N LYS A 47 -15.05 13.91 2.33
CA LYS A 47 -15.23 12.62 2.99
C LYS A 47 -14.98 11.50 1.99
N THR A 48 -14.12 10.56 2.34
CA THR A 48 -13.78 9.42 1.49
C THR A 48 -13.56 8.17 2.35
N ASP A 49 -13.52 7.02 1.70
CA ASP A 49 -13.22 5.74 2.33
C ASP A 49 -11.93 5.18 1.69
N LEU A 50 -10.99 4.74 2.51
CA LEU A 50 -9.77 4.10 2.05
C LEU A 50 -9.89 2.59 2.24
N ASN A 51 -9.95 1.88 1.12
CA ASN A 51 -10.10 0.43 1.08
C ASN A 51 -8.81 -0.22 0.61
N THR A 52 -8.29 -1.13 1.42
CA THR A 52 -7.17 -2.00 1.06
C THR A 52 -7.59 -3.46 1.13
N LYS A 53 -6.71 -4.37 0.73
CA LYS A 53 -6.92 -5.82 0.91
C LYS A 53 -6.93 -6.24 2.39
N TYR A 54 -6.39 -5.41 3.27
CA TYR A 54 -6.11 -5.76 4.67
C TYR A 54 -7.06 -5.05 5.64
N TYR A 55 -7.42 -3.81 5.32
CA TYR A 55 -8.27 -2.97 6.16
C TYR A 55 -9.08 -1.98 5.34
N THR A 56 -10.15 -1.49 5.94
CA THR A 56 -10.92 -0.32 5.50
C THR A 56 -10.86 0.74 6.59
N THR A 57 -10.70 2.00 6.20
CA THR A 57 -10.85 3.15 7.11
C THR A 57 -11.63 4.28 6.46
N LYS A 58 -12.29 5.10 7.28
CA LYS A 58 -12.92 6.35 6.82
C LYS A 58 -11.90 7.48 6.92
N LEU A 59 -11.82 8.31 5.89
CA LEU A 59 -10.85 9.38 5.79
C LEU A 59 -11.53 10.70 5.46
N ASN A 60 -11.20 11.74 6.21
CA ASN A 60 -11.57 13.11 5.91
C ASN A 60 -10.32 13.86 5.43
N LEU A 61 -10.38 14.38 4.21
CA LEU A 61 -9.36 15.31 3.70
C LEU A 61 -9.80 16.73 4.04
N LEU A 62 -9.07 17.38 4.92
CA LEU A 62 -9.25 18.78 5.29
C LEU A 62 -8.40 19.60 4.34
N ILE A 63 -9.00 20.33 3.40
CA ILE A 63 -8.26 21.17 2.46
C ILE A 63 -8.20 22.57 3.04
N ASP A 64 -6.99 23.11 3.09
CA ASP A 64 -6.75 24.47 3.55
C ASP A 64 -5.78 25.24 2.64
N GLU A 65 -5.86 26.57 2.66
CA GLU A 65 -5.09 27.45 1.78
C GLU A 65 -4.45 28.60 2.54
N PHE A 66 -3.25 29.01 2.12
CA PHE A 66 -2.58 30.20 2.64
C PHE A 66 -1.97 31.00 1.48
N PRO A 67 -2.15 32.33 1.44
CA PRO A 67 -3.19 33.07 2.14
C PRO A 67 -4.61 32.72 1.64
N ASP A 68 -5.63 32.97 2.46
CA ASP A 68 -7.04 32.79 2.10
C ASP A 68 -7.47 33.70 0.94
N GLU A 69 -6.91 34.90 0.88
CA GLU A 69 -7.23 35.88 -0.14
C GLU A 69 -6.42 35.62 -1.41
N ARG A 70 -7.12 35.26 -2.50
CA ARG A 70 -6.53 35.07 -3.84
C ARG A 70 -6.32 36.38 -4.61
N SER A 71 -6.65 37.53 -4.01
CA SER A 71 -6.54 38.81 -4.67
C SER A 71 -5.09 39.29 -4.70
N VAL A 72 -4.58 39.54 -5.91
CA VAL A 72 -3.23 40.03 -6.25
C VAL A 72 -2.17 38.91 -6.31
N SER A 73 -1.20 39.07 -7.21
CA SER A 73 0.00 38.24 -7.23
C SER A 73 0.74 38.41 -5.90
N VAL A 74 0.46 37.52 -4.96
CA VAL A 74 1.14 37.45 -3.67
C VAL A 74 2.62 37.30 -3.97
N LEU A 75 3.45 38.24 -3.50
CA LEU A 75 4.90 38.08 -3.60
C LEU A 75 5.30 36.87 -2.76
N GLU A 76 6.36 36.16 -3.14
CA GLU A 76 6.75 34.94 -2.42
C GLU A 76 7.06 35.18 -0.93
N ALA A 77 7.52 36.40 -0.58
CA ALA A 77 7.72 36.82 0.81
C ALA A 77 6.40 36.95 1.59
N ASP A 78 5.35 37.45 0.94
CA ASP A 78 4.02 37.58 1.53
C ASP A 78 3.40 36.20 1.76
N ALA A 79 3.59 35.26 0.82
CA ALA A 79 3.13 33.89 0.94
C ALA A 79 3.79 33.14 2.12
N LEU A 80 5.10 33.31 2.32
CA LEU A 80 5.80 32.73 3.47
C LEU A 80 5.31 33.34 4.79
N SER A 81 5.06 34.65 4.83
CA SER A 81 4.48 35.28 6.02
C SER A 81 3.07 34.77 6.31
N ALA A 82 2.25 34.55 5.28
CA ALA A 82 0.92 33.99 5.40
C ALA A 82 0.96 32.55 5.94
N LEU A 83 1.90 31.73 5.47
CA LEU A 83 2.12 30.38 6.01
C LEU A 83 2.48 30.41 7.50
N ARG A 84 3.36 31.33 7.91
CA ARG A 84 3.74 31.48 9.32
C ARG A 84 2.56 31.96 10.19
N ASN A 85 1.74 32.86 9.67
CA ASN A 85 0.52 33.29 10.35
C ASN A 85 -0.48 32.13 10.49
N TRP A 86 -0.70 31.37 9.42
CA TRP A 86 -1.53 30.16 9.45
C TRP A 86 -1.01 29.17 10.49
N TYR A 87 0.30 28.91 10.54
CA TYR A 87 0.89 28.05 11.57
C TYR A 87 0.68 28.57 12.99
N SER A 88 0.78 29.89 13.19
CA SER A 88 0.55 30.50 14.51
C SER A 88 -0.90 30.37 14.99
N GLU A 89 -1.86 30.37 14.07
CA GLU A 89 -3.27 30.07 14.38
C GLU A 89 -3.44 28.58 14.64
N PHE A 90 -2.84 27.73 13.80
CA PHE A 90 -2.90 26.28 13.92
C PHE A 90 -2.33 25.73 15.23
N ILE A 91 -1.34 26.39 15.85
CA ILE A 91 -0.77 25.97 17.14
C ILE A 91 -1.54 26.51 18.35
N SER A 92 -2.51 27.40 18.15
CA SER A 92 -3.30 27.96 19.25
C SER A 92 -4.20 26.91 19.91
N ASP A 93 -4.65 27.20 21.14
CA ASP A 93 -5.52 26.29 21.91
C ASP A 93 -6.86 26.01 21.19
N GLU A 94 -7.31 26.91 20.31
CA GLU A 94 -8.55 26.74 19.54
C GLU A 94 -8.50 25.55 18.57
N TYR A 95 -7.29 25.15 18.14
CA TYR A 95 -7.06 24.07 17.18
C TYR A 95 -6.51 22.80 17.84
N GLU A 96 -6.44 22.72 19.17
CA GLU A 96 -5.94 21.56 19.91
C GLU A 96 -6.66 20.27 19.48
N GLU A 97 -8.00 20.28 19.47
CA GLU A 97 -8.82 19.13 19.07
C GLU A 97 -8.54 18.67 17.62
N ILE A 98 -8.20 19.61 16.72
CA ILE A 98 -7.87 19.29 15.32
C ILE A 98 -6.50 18.63 15.25
N ARG A 99 -5.52 19.12 16.00
CA ARG A 99 -4.16 18.54 16.03
C ARG A 99 -4.15 17.12 16.56
N GLU A 100 -4.95 16.82 17.58
CA GLU A 100 -5.06 15.47 18.17
C GLU A 100 -5.64 14.42 17.21
N VAL A 101 -6.45 14.83 16.23
CA VAL A 101 -7.11 13.89 15.29
C VAL A 101 -6.43 13.83 13.92
N LEU A 102 -5.45 14.70 13.65
CA LEU A 102 -4.70 14.70 12.42
C LEU A 102 -3.69 13.56 12.43
N GLU A 103 -3.73 12.71 11.40
CA GLU A 103 -2.81 11.57 11.24
C GLU A 103 -1.95 11.74 9.97
N GLY A 104 -2.08 12.89 9.28
CA GLY A 104 -1.20 13.17 8.15
C GLY A 104 -1.34 14.57 7.57
N LEU A 105 -0.29 14.98 6.87
CA LEU A 105 -0.17 16.25 6.17
C LEU A 105 0.30 16.01 4.74
N ILE A 106 -0.45 16.54 3.78
CA ILE A 106 -0.06 16.67 2.39
C ILE A 106 0.16 18.15 2.10
N PHE A 107 1.41 18.56 1.94
CA PHE A 107 1.78 19.95 1.67
C PHE A 107 2.04 20.17 0.18
N CYS A 108 1.19 20.94 -0.49
CA CYS A 108 1.26 21.20 -1.92
C CYS A 108 2.06 22.48 -2.22
N ILE A 109 3.14 22.36 -2.99
CA ILE A 109 4.04 23.44 -3.40
C ILE A 109 3.97 23.72 -4.91
N ASP A 110 4.24 24.96 -5.30
CA ASP A 110 4.52 25.31 -6.70
C ASP A 110 6.02 25.15 -6.95
N PRO A 111 6.46 24.24 -7.83
CA PRO A 111 7.88 24.05 -8.16
C PRO A 111 8.54 25.31 -8.76
N LYS A 112 7.74 26.27 -9.23
CA LYS A 112 8.25 27.54 -9.78
C LYS A 112 8.67 28.55 -8.71
N THR A 113 8.28 28.33 -7.45
CA THR A 113 8.69 29.16 -6.32
C THR A 113 10.20 29.05 -6.11
N LEU A 114 10.84 30.13 -5.66
CA LEU A 114 12.28 30.12 -5.37
C LEU A 114 12.63 29.02 -4.35
N HIS A 115 13.72 28.28 -4.62
CA HIS A 115 14.22 27.22 -3.72
C HIS A 115 14.36 27.68 -2.26
N ALA A 116 14.85 28.90 -2.02
CA ALA A 116 14.98 29.46 -0.68
C ALA A 116 13.62 29.61 0.03
N HIS A 117 12.56 29.95 -0.70
CA HIS A 117 11.20 30.04 -0.14
C HIS A 117 10.61 28.66 0.14
N ILE A 118 10.93 27.67 -0.69
CA ILE A 118 10.54 26.28 -0.44
C ILE A 118 11.23 25.76 0.83
N GLU A 119 12.54 25.95 0.96
CA GLU A 119 13.30 25.54 2.16
C GLU A 119 12.70 26.18 3.43
N GLU A 120 12.42 27.47 3.41
CA GLU A 120 11.78 28.15 4.55
C GLU A 120 10.35 27.65 4.82
N SER A 121 9.61 27.25 3.79
CA SER A 121 8.29 26.64 3.95
C SER A 121 8.40 25.24 4.57
N LEU A 122 9.40 24.45 4.20
CA LEU A 122 9.66 23.13 4.77
C LEU A 122 10.03 23.21 6.25
N LYS A 123 10.74 24.26 6.68
CA LYS A 123 10.98 24.53 8.11
C LYS A 123 9.69 24.75 8.89
N VAL A 124 8.68 25.39 8.29
CA VAL A 124 7.36 25.54 8.92
C VAL A 124 6.61 24.20 8.91
N VAL A 125 6.73 23.42 7.84
CA VAL A 125 6.14 22.07 7.76
C VAL A 125 6.74 21.13 8.82
N GLU A 126 8.03 21.23 9.11
CA GLU A 126 8.68 20.51 10.22
C GLU A 126 8.04 20.87 11.56
N GLN A 127 7.78 22.16 11.81
CA GLN A 127 7.08 22.60 13.01
C GLN A 127 5.63 22.08 13.08
N ILE A 128 4.92 22.03 11.95
CA ILE A 128 3.58 21.42 11.88
C ILE A 128 3.67 19.93 12.20
N ARG A 129 4.64 19.21 11.64
CA ARG A 129 4.86 17.79 11.92
C ARG A 129 5.10 17.55 13.41
N ASP A 130 5.95 18.34 14.05
CA ASP A 130 6.26 18.21 15.47
C ASP A 130 5.04 18.44 16.37
N SER A 131 4.00 19.11 15.86
CA SER A 131 2.73 19.33 16.55
C SER A 131 1.68 18.24 16.33
N ILE A 132 1.94 17.28 15.43
CA ILE A 132 1.05 16.17 15.10
C ILE A 132 1.70 14.87 15.59
N GLU A 133 0.98 14.09 16.42
CA GLU A 133 1.48 12.83 16.96
C GLU A 133 1.41 11.72 15.89
N ASP A 134 2.54 11.06 15.62
CA ASP A 134 2.66 9.89 14.71
C ASP A 134 2.08 10.07 13.28
N GLY A 135 1.91 11.31 12.80
CA GLY A 135 1.40 11.60 11.47
C GLY A 135 2.44 11.47 10.35
N PHE A 136 1.99 11.11 9.14
CA PHE A 136 2.86 11.15 7.95
C PHE A 136 2.93 12.56 7.33
N VAL A 137 4.02 12.88 6.65
CA VAL A 137 4.17 14.14 5.89
C VAL A 137 4.60 13.85 4.47
N CYS A 138 3.79 14.33 3.51
CA CYS A 138 4.04 14.22 2.08
C CYS A 138 4.11 15.63 1.46
N ILE A 139 5.21 15.93 0.78
CA ILE A 139 5.35 17.15 -0.03
C ILE A 139 4.97 16.82 -1.47
N LEU A 140 4.02 17.58 -2.00
CA LEU A 140 3.46 17.34 -3.32
C LEU A 140 3.73 18.53 -4.24
N ALA A 141 4.38 18.27 -5.36
CA ALA A 141 4.57 19.24 -6.42
C ALA A 141 3.78 18.85 -7.67
N THR A 142 3.33 19.83 -8.44
CA THR A 142 2.77 19.58 -9.78
C THR A 142 3.69 20.21 -10.82
N SER A 143 4.73 19.48 -11.26
CA SER A 143 5.65 19.91 -12.33
C SER A 143 5.63 18.91 -13.48
N GLU A 144 5.75 19.38 -14.72
CA GLU A 144 6.03 18.49 -15.86
C GLU A 144 7.52 18.11 -15.95
N ARG A 145 8.38 18.81 -15.18
CA ARG A 145 9.81 18.57 -15.14
C ARG A 145 10.17 17.60 -14.03
N ASP A 146 11.33 17.01 -14.19
CA ASP A 146 11.98 16.33 -13.08
C ASP A 146 12.60 17.37 -12.15
N GLU A 147 12.36 17.22 -10.85
CA GLU A 147 12.73 18.20 -9.82
C GLU A 147 13.64 17.51 -8.80
N GLU A 148 14.71 16.86 -9.26
CA GLU A 148 15.66 16.09 -8.43
C GLU A 148 16.21 16.92 -7.26
N GLU A 149 16.58 18.19 -7.51
CA GLU A 149 17.10 19.09 -6.47
C GLU A 149 16.05 19.38 -5.37
N LEU A 150 14.78 19.39 -5.74
CA LEU A 150 13.67 19.59 -4.81
C LEU A 150 13.39 18.31 -4.02
N GLU A 151 13.45 17.15 -4.68
CA GLU A 151 13.34 15.86 -4.03
C GLU A 151 14.44 15.67 -2.97
N ASP A 152 15.71 15.93 -3.32
CA ASP A 152 16.84 15.87 -2.40
C ASP A 152 16.65 16.80 -1.20
N LEU A 153 16.17 18.02 -1.45
CA LEU A 153 15.87 18.99 -0.39
C LEU A 153 14.79 18.43 0.55
N VAL A 154 13.67 17.94 0.02
CA VAL A 154 12.56 17.41 0.81
C VAL A 154 12.98 16.18 1.63
N ILE A 155 13.76 15.27 1.03
CA ILE A 155 14.31 14.08 1.70
C ILE A 155 15.23 14.48 2.85
N SER A 156 15.98 15.59 2.73
CA SER A 156 16.87 16.06 3.80
C SER A 156 16.12 16.47 5.08
N PHE A 157 14.84 16.87 4.97
CA PHE A 157 13.95 17.12 6.11
C PHE A 157 13.25 15.84 6.62
N GLY A 158 13.48 14.70 5.96
CA GLY A 158 12.83 13.42 6.29
C GLY A 158 11.37 13.34 5.85
N PHE A 159 10.95 14.17 4.88
CA PHE A 159 9.62 14.09 4.29
C PHE A 159 9.65 13.32 2.97
N GLU A 160 8.47 12.86 2.55
CA GLU A 160 8.33 12.16 1.28
C GLU A 160 7.94 13.14 0.16
N PHE A 161 8.71 13.17 -0.92
CA PHE A 161 8.41 13.99 -2.10
C PHE A 161 7.62 13.21 -3.14
N VAL A 162 6.59 13.82 -3.70
CA VAL A 162 5.80 13.25 -4.78
C VAL A 162 5.51 14.28 -5.86
N ASN A 163 5.98 14.03 -7.09
CA ASN A 163 5.58 14.80 -8.26
C ASN A 163 4.27 14.27 -8.86
N PHE A 164 3.17 14.98 -8.63
CA PHE A 164 1.83 14.56 -9.00
C PHE A 164 1.55 14.49 -10.51
N SER A 165 2.40 15.10 -11.35
CA SER A 165 2.25 15.02 -12.81
C SER A 165 2.82 13.72 -13.39
N GLN A 166 3.72 13.04 -12.66
CA GLN A 166 4.33 11.80 -13.10
C GLN A 166 3.34 10.62 -12.99
N LEU A 167 3.54 9.62 -13.84
CA LEU A 167 2.72 8.41 -13.89
C LEU A 167 3.62 7.18 -14.11
N GLY A 168 3.23 6.05 -13.53
CA GLY A 168 3.89 4.76 -13.76
C GLY A 168 4.77 4.33 -12.60
N LYS A 169 5.91 3.73 -12.93
CA LYS A 169 6.88 3.20 -11.98
C LYS A 169 8.28 3.66 -12.31
N ASN A 170 9.12 3.84 -11.29
CA ASN A 170 10.54 4.13 -11.47
C ASN A 170 11.32 2.86 -11.90
N GLU A 171 12.63 3.01 -12.08
CA GLU A 171 13.55 1.92 -12.46
C GLU A 171 13.59 0.77 -11.44
N PHE A 172 13.18 1.05 -10.19
CA PHE A 172 13.11 0.10 -9.08
C PHE A 172 11.72 -0.52 -8.92
N HIS A 173 10.80 -0.29 -9.87
CA HIS A 173 9.42 -0.79 -9.87
C HIS A 173 8.51 -0.22 -8.75
N GLU A 174 8.93 0.87 -8.14
CA GLU A 174 8.15 1.62 -7.14
C GLU A 174 7.17 2.55 -7.84
N SER A 175 6.01 2.76 -7.24
CA SER A 175 4.97 3.65 -7.79
C SER A 175 5.47 5.09 -7.75
N ILE A 176 5.28 5.85 -8.84
CA ILE A 176 5.61 7.28 -8.89
C ILE A 176 4.35 8.13 -9.09
N GLY A 177 4.45 9.39 -8.67
CA GLY A 177 3.40 10.40 -8.81
C GLY A 177 2.10 10.01 -8.12
N LYS A 178 0.98 10.05 -8.85
CA LYS A 178 -0.36 9.95 -8.22
C LYS A 178 -0.58 8.65 -7.45
N ASP A 179 -0.08 7.54 -7.98
CA ASP A 179 -0.22 6.23 -7.33
C ASP A 179 0.63 6.14 -6.06
N ARG A 180 1.74 6.88 -5.99
CA ARG A 180 2.57 6.96 -4.78
C ARG A 180 1.81 7.62 -3.62
N VAL A 181 1.05 8.67 -3.87
CA VAL A 181 0.20 9.31 -2.84
C VAL A 181 -0.76 8.31 -2.21
N LEU A 182 -1.36 7.44 -3.03
CA LEU A 182 -2.26 6.39 -2.51
C LEU A 182 -1.50 5.35 -1.72
N GLU A 183 -0.31 4.95 -2.16
CA GLU A 183 0.54 4.00 -1.45
C GLU A 183 0.95 4.52 -0.06
N ILE A 184 1.28 5.81 0.06
CA ILE A 184 1.54 6.47 1.36
C ILE A 184 0.31 6.35 2.27
N LEU A 185 -0.86 6.73 1.76
CA LEU A 185 -2.11 6.65 2.52
C LEU A 185 -2.44 5.19 2.92
N GLN A 186 -2.20 4.23 2.04
CA GLN A 186 -2.49 2.81 2.29
C GLN A 186 -1.50 2.14 3.23
N SER A 187 -0.24 2.58 3.24
CA SER A 187 0.81 2.03 4.10
C SER A 187 0.81 2.63 5.50
N HIS A 188 0.18 3.79 5.69
CA HIS A 188 0.06 4.43 7.00
C HIS A 188 -0.75 3.60 8.01
N GLU A 189 -0.34 3.65 9.28
CA GLU A 189 -0.94 2.90 10.39
C GLU A 189 -2.08 3.67 11.05
N TRP A 190 -3.20 3.74 10.35
CA TRP A 190 -4.40 4.41 10.81
C TRP A 190 -4.93 3.92 12.16
N THR A 191 -5.25 4.87 13.05
CA THR A 191 -5.83 4.64 14.37
C THR A 191 -7.20 3.96 14.29
N ASN A 192 -8.10 4.46 13.43
CA ASN A 192 -9.47 3.93 13.30
C ASN A 192 -9.66 2.94 12.13
N ARG A 193 -8.70 2.03 11.87
CA ARG A 193 -8.82 1.00 10.83
C ARG A 193 -9.65 -0.21 11.26
N VAL A 194 -10.46 -0.76 10.35
CA VAL A 194 -11.14 -2.04 10.52
C VAL A 194 -10.50 -3.08 9.61
N LEU A 195 -9.96 -4.14 10.21
CA LEU A 195 -9.37 -5.25 9.47
C LEU A 195 -10.45 -6.02 8.70
N VAL A 196 -10.16 -6.36 7.45
CA VAL A 196 -11.05 -7.16 6.62
C VAL A 196 -10.95 -8.63 7.05
N HIS A 197 -11.95 -9.15 7.75
CA HIS A 197 -11.99 -10.53 8.27
C HIS A 197 -11.80 -11.59 7.18
N ASP A 198 -12.27 -11.32 5.95
CA ASP A 198 -12.08 -12.23 4.82
C ASP A 198 -10.61 -12.45 4.46
N TYR A 199 -9.69 -11.53 4.79
CA TYR A 199 -8.27 -11.75 4.54
C TYR A 199 -7.68 -12.80 5.49
N GLU A 200 -8.01 -12.73 6.79
CA GLU A 200 -7.56 -13.75 7.75
C GLU A 200 -8.16 -15.11 7.44
N GLN A 201 -9.44 -15.13 7.05
CA GLN A 201 -10.12 -16.36 6.69
C GLN A 201 -9.56 -16.94 5.38
N ASN A 202 -9.37 -16.13 4.32
CA ASN A 202 -8.71 -16.58 3.10
C ASN A 202 -7.25 -17.01 3.32
N LYS A 203 -6.53 -16.40 4.26
CA LYS A 203 -5.17 -16.83 4.62
C LYS A 203 -5.18 -18.17 5.35
N ARG A 204 -6.16 -18.40 6.23
CA ARG A 204 -6.39 -19.71 6.86
C ARG A 204 -6.80 -20.76 5.84
N ASP A 205 -7.76 -20.45 4.98
CA ASP A 205 -8.24 -21.35 3.94
C ASP A 205 -7.13 -21.71 2.94
N LYS A 206 -6.27 -20.76 2.55
CA LYS A 206 -5.07 -21.03 1.74
C LYS A 206 -4.00 -21.80 2.51
N ALA A 207 -3.82 -21.55 3.80
CA ALA A 207 -2.89 -22.32 4.61
C ALA A 207 -3.38 -23.77 4.75
N ASP A 208 -4.69 -23.97 4.90
CA ASP A 208 -5.34 -25.28 4.92
C ASP A 208 -5.25 -25.97 3.55
N GLU A 209 -5.38 -25.24 2.44
CA GLU A 209 -5.18 -25.74 1.09
C GLU A 209 -3.72 -26.15 0.81
N MET A 210 -2.76 -25.31 1.22
CA MET A 210 -1.32 -25.61 1.08
C MET A 210 -0.84 -26.74 2.00
N THR A 211 -1.46 -26.90 3.17
CA THR A 211 -1.17 -28.03 4.08
C THR A 211 -1.89 -29.30 3.69
N ARG A 212 -3.05 -29.24 3.02
CA ARG A 212 -3.68 -30.42 2.40
C ARG A 212 -2.73 -31.12 1.44
N GLY A 213 -2.08 -30.39 0.53
CA GLY A 213 -1.09 -30.99 -0.39
C GLY A 213 0.17 -31.59 0.28
N LEU A 214 0.46 -31.25 1.55
CA LEU A 214 1.58 -31.82 2.33
C LEU A 214 1.13 -32.94 3.28
N LEU A 215 -0.17 -33.03 3.56
CA LEU A 215 -0.78 -34.04 4.42
C LEU A 215 -1.45 -35.16 3.61
N ASP A 216 -1.79 -34.90 2.34
CA ASP A 216 -2.32 -35.88 1.36
C ASP A 216 -1.22 -36.75 0.71
N ASP A 217 0.02 -36.73 1.21
CA ASP A 217 1.00 -37.80 0.95
C ASP A 217 0.59 -39.15 1.59
N ARG A 218 -0.65 -39.27 2.07
CA ARG A 218 -1.29 -40.51 2.51
C ARG A 218 -2.79 -40.47 2.22
N GLU A 219 -3.18 -40.63 0.96
CA GLU A 219 -4.36 -41.45 0.56
C GLU A 219 -4.76 -41.39 -0.93
N ASP A 220 -3.91 -40.90 -1.86
CA ASP A 220 -4.17 -41.10 -3.29
C ASP A 220 -3.53 -42.40 -3.83
N ASN A 221 -4.26 -43.50 -3.64
CA ASN A 221 -4.73 -44.40 -4.71
C ASN A 221 -3.82 -44.73 -5.92
N HIS A 222 -2.51 -44.85 -5.74
CA HIS A 222 -1.69 -45.69 -6.62
C HIS A 222 -1.58 -47.09 -5.98
N ASN A 223 -1.88 -48.10 -6.78
CA ASN A 223 -1.89 -49.52 -6.42
C ASN A 223 -0.46 -50.06 -6.23
N ASP A 224 0.42 -49.29 -5.60
CA ASP A 224 1.79 -49.68 -5.29
C ASP A 224 1.76 -50.55 -4.04
N MET A 225 1.78 -51.87 -4.24
CA MET A 225 2.15 -52.79 -3.17
C MET A 225 3.48 -52.32 -2.57
N ASP A 226 3.52 -52.16 -1.24
CA ASP A 226 4.73 -51.81 -0.50
C ASP A 226 5.91 -52.66 -0.99
N LEU A 227 7.08 -52.04 -1.21
CA LEU A 227 8.28 -52.72 -1.69
C LEU A 227 8.61 -53.96 -0.84
N ASP A 228 8.30 -53.91 0.45
CA ASP A 228 8.45 -55.04 1.38
C ASP A 228 7.55 -56.24 1.04
N GLU A 229 6.35 -56.01 0.50
CA GLU A 229 5.44 -57.06 0.03
C GLU A 229 5.94 -57.66 -1.30
N ILE A 230 6.47 -56.83 -2.20
CA ILE A 230 7.12 -57.27 -3.45
C ILE A 230 8.35 -58.13 -3.14
N PHE A 231 9.22 -57.69 -2.22
CA PHE A 231 10.37 -58.46 -1.76
C PHE A 231 9.96 -59.75 -1.04
N GLY A 232 8.86 -59.72 -0.29
CA GLY A 232 8.26 -60.90 0.33
C GLY A 232 7.81 -61.94 -0.69
N LYS A 233 7.08 -61.52 -1.74
CA LYS A 233 6.61 -62.40 -2.83
C LYS A 233 7.78 -62.93 -3.67
N LEU A 234 8.79 -62.12 -3.97
CA LEU A 234 10.02 -62.55 -4.65
C LEU A 234 10.79 -63.61 -3.85
N ARG A 235 10.84 -63.48 -2.53
CA ARG A 235 11.50 -64.47 -1.66
C ARG A 235 10.73 -65.79 -1.60
N LEU A 236 9.40 -65.74 -1.50
CA LEU A 236 8.53 -66.92 -1.59
C LEU A 236 8.62 -67.60 -2.95
N ALA A 237 8.64 -66.81 -4.04
CA ALA A 237 8.83 -67.32 -5.39
C ALA A 237 10.19 -68.00 -5.56
N LYS A 238 11.26 -67.43 -5.01
CA LYS A 238 12.61 -68.02 -5.03
C LYS A 238 12.66 -69.38 -4.31
N ASP A 239 11.97 -69.52 -3.19
CA ASP A 239 11.89 -70.79 -2.46
C ASP A 239 11.03 -71.82 -3.21
N ASN A 240 9.97 -71.38 -3.91
CA ASN A 240 9.14 -72.25 -4.72
C ASN A 240 9.84 -72.72 -6.01
N VAL A 241 10.66 -71.88 -6.66
CA VAL A 241 11.45 -72.23 -7.86
C VAL A 241 12.40 -73.40 -7.61
N GLN A 242 12.93 -73.54 -6.38
CA GLN A 242 13.80 -74.66 -6.01
C GLN A 242 13.07 -76.01 -6.07
N ASN A 243 11.75 -76.01 -5.86
CA ASN A 243 10.91 -77.20 -5.83
C ASN A 243 10.28 -77.57 -7.19
N VAL A 244 10.47 -76.75 -8.23
CA VAL A 244 9.94 -77.00 -9.59
C VAL A 244 10.99 -77.68 -10.48
N ALA A 245 10.57 -78.57 -11.37
CA ALA A 245 11.43 -79.30 -12.31
C ALA A 245 12.18 -78.34 -13.27
N PRO A 246 13.45 -78.63 -13.63
CA PRO A 246 14.34 -77.67 -14.29
C PRO A 246 13.83 -77.14 -15.64
N GLU A 247 13.02 -77.92 -16.35
CA GLU A 247 12.49 -77.57 -17.68
C GLU A 247 11.38 -76.50 -17.66
N LYS A 248 10.74 -76.26 -16.49
CA LYS A 248 9.64 -75.28 -16.35
C LYS A 248 10.00 -74.06 -15.50
N ARG A 249 11.26 -73.93 -15.11
CA ARG A 249 11.73 -72.85 -14.23
C ARG A 249 11.76 -71.50 -14.94
N GLU A 250 12.24 -71.47 -16.18
CA GLU A 250 12.33 -70.22 -16.95
C GLU A 250 10.95 -69.62 -17.24
N GLU A 251 9.97 -70.45 -17.58
CA GLU A 251 8.59 -70.02 -17.84
C GLU A 251 7.92 -69.46 -16.57
N TYR A 252 8.16 -70.09 -15.42
CA TYR A 252 7.63 -69.63 -14.14
C TYR A 252 8.27 -68.32 -13.67
N VAL A 253 9.59 -68.16 -13.87
CA VAL A 253 10.31 -66.92 -13.52
C VAL A 253 9.90 -65.76 -14.41
N ASN A 254 9.76 -65.97 -15.72
CA ASN A 254 9.32 -64.92 -16.64
C ASN A 254 7.91 -64.42 -16.31
N LYS A 255 7.00 -65.33 -15.93
CA LYS A 255 5.65 -64.95 -15.52
C LYS A 255 5.64 -64.09 -14.25
N ILE A 256 6.48 -64.41 -13.26
CA ILE A 256 6.59 -63.61 -12.03
C ILE A 256 7.22 -62.25 -12.30
N ILE A 257 8.17 -62.17 -13.25
CA ILE A 257 8.77 -60.88 -13.65
C ILE A 257 7.74 -60.01 -14.37
N GLU A 258 6.92 -60.56 -15.26
CA GLU A 258 5.78 -59.82 -15.86
C GLU A 258 4.80 -59.36 -14.78
N GLU A 259 4.44 -60.23 -13.83
CA GLU A 259 3.59 -59.88 -12.68
C GLU A 259 4.24 -58.89 -11.69
N VAL A 260 5.53 -58.57 -11.81
CA VAL A 260 6.18 -57.52 -11.00
C VAL A 260 6.37 -56.24 -11.82
N MET A 261 6.63 -56.37 -13.12
CA MET A 261 6.74 -55.23 -14.04
C MET A 261 5.40 -54.56 -14.32
N ASP A 262 4.29 -55.31 -14.30
CA ASP A 262 2.94 -54.74 -14.43
C ASP A 262 2.52 -53.92 -13.20
N PHE A 263 3.30 -53.95 -12.11
CA PHE A 263 3.05 -53.24 -10.85
C PHE A 263 4.07 -52.12 -10.56
N LEU A 264 5.04 -51.88 -11.46
CA LEU A 264 6.01 -50.77 -11.40
C LEU A 264 5.68 -49.72 -12.46
#